data_AF-A0A9D5JHV0-F1
#
_entry.id   AF-A0A9D5JHV0-F1
#
_cell.length_a   1.000
_cell.length_b   1.000
_cell.length_c   1.000
_cell.angle_alpha   90.00
_cell.angle_beta   90.00
_cell.angle_gamma   90.00
#
_symmetry.space_group_name_H-M   'P 1'
#
loop_
_entity.id
_entity.type
_entity.pdbx_description
1 polymer ?
#
loop_
_entity_poly.entity_id
_entity_poly.type
_entity_poly.pdbx_seq_one_letter_code
_entity_poly.pdbx_strand_id
1 'polypeptide(L)'
;MNAALPDISSIRQPDTLRMIPSKYGDESVLARIADDPAQLQEIQDLDSITNDRLLAASGLLPGIDRAELVSGVAHSAIINAAFTHANPLGSRFNGPDRGAWYASFDLATAQAEVAFHKTVQLIEIKRLVDDVTYDVYLSDLAGEYHDLRDDPKFATCLDPQSYVASQTLAARLLQVQSVGIVYPSVRQVPDGTCIVCFWPHAVGHVRKRETYRFRWSGTETPTVTLDAKMA
;
A
#
# COMPACT_ATOMS: atom_id res chain seq x y z
N MET A 1 -14.13 0.97 29.47
CA MET A 1 -12.72 1.24 29.82
C MET A 1 -12.02 1.65 28.53
N ASN A 2 -11.58 2.91 28.40
CA ASN A 2 -10.76 3.32 27.26
C ASN A 2 -9.42 2.60 27.38
N ALA A 3 -9.18 1.62 26.50
CA ALA A 3 -7.87 1.01 26.39
C ALA A 3 -6.86 2.06 25.94
N ALA A 4 -5.66 2.06 26.52
CA ALA A 4 -4.60 2.99 26.16
C ALA A 4 -4.26 2.87 24.66
N LEU A 5 -3.95 4.00 24.04
CA LEU A 5 -3.43 4.09 22.68
C LEU A 5 -1.89 4.17 22.72
N PRO A 6 -1.19 3.84 21.62
CA PRO A 6 0.25 4.01 21.55
C PRO A 6 0.62 5.49 21.66
N ASP A 7 1.86 5.75 22.10
CA ASP A 7 2.40 7.10 22.13
C ASP A 7 2.49 7.68 20.71
N ILE A 8 2.56 9.00 20.62
CA ILE A 8 2.54 9.72 19.35
C ILE A 8 3.93 10.29 19.07
N SER A 9 4.39 10.10 17.84
CA SER A 9 5.61 10.67 17.30
C SER A 9 5.30 11.63 16.17
N SER A 10 5.96 12.79 16.17
CA SER A 10 5.94 13.70 15.04
C SER A 10 6.84 13.19 13.93
N ILE A 11 6.26 12.85 12.78
CA ILE A 11 6.95 12.30 11.62
C ILE A 11 6.99 13.34 10.52
N ARG A 12 8.16 13.46 9.89
CA ARG A 12 8.34 14.19 8.63
C ARG A 12 9.28 13.37 7.76
N GLN A 13 8.73 12.40 7.07
CA GLN A 13 9.48 11.45 6.26
C GLN A 13 9.21 11.71 4.77
N PRO A 14 10.14 12.37 4.05
CA PRO A 14 10.10 12.40 2.61
C PRO A 14 10.46 11.02 2.04
N ASP A 15 10.08 10.80 0.78
CA ASP A 15 10.53 9.65 -0.02
C ASP A 15 10.24 8.27 0.60
N THR A 16 9.13 8.12 1.32
CA THR A 16 8.64 6.79 1.73
C THR A 16 8.27 5.97 0.50
N LEU A 17 8.52 4.67 0.53
CA LEU A 17 8.43 3.81 -0.64
C LEU A 17 7.23 2.88 -0.57
N ARG A 18 6.39 2.90 -1.60
CA ARG A 18 5.33 1.91 -1.85
C ARG A 18 5.61 1.22 -3.18
N MET A 19 5.66 -0.11 -3.17
CA MET A 19 5.82 -0.89 -4.40
C MET A 19 4.47 -1.42 -4.87
N ILE A 20 4.16 -1.22 -6.16
CA ILE A 20 2.90 -1.64 -6.77
C ILE A 20 3.24 -2.45 -8.03
N PRO A 21 2.56 -3.59 -8.29
CA PRO A 21 2.77 -4.33 -9.55
C PRO A 21 2.65 -3.39 -10.76
N SER A 22 3.64 -3.39 -11.66
CA SER A 22 3.71 -2.41 -12.77
C SER A 22 2.50 -2.48 -13.71
N LYS A 23 1.78 -3.60 -13.74
CA LYS A 23 0.51 -3.73 -14.48
C LYS A 23 -0.58 -2.76 -14.03
N TYR A 24 -0.42 -2.14 -12.85
CA TYR A 24 -1.31 -1.12 -12.31
C TYR A 24 -0.70 0.29 -12.34
N GLY A 25 0.53 0.43 -12.84
CA GLY A 25 1.17 1.73 -13.03
C GLY A 25 0.68 2.45 -14.29
N ASP A 26 1.20 3.66 -14.54
CA ASP A 26 0.75 4.52 -15.64
C ASP A 26 0.89 3.90 -17.04
N GLU A 27 1.79 2.91 -17.21
CA GLU A 27 1.80 2.03 -18.38
C GLU A 27 0.72 0.96 -18.26
N SER A 28 -0.52 1.40 -18.37
CA SER A 28 -1.67 0.52 -18.44
C SER A 28 -1.53 -0.47 -19.61
N VAL A 29 -1.94 -1.73 -19.41
CA VAL A 29 -2.10 -2.71 -20.52
C VAL A 29 -3.02 -2.14 -21.62
N LEU A 30 -3.90 -1.21 -21.27
CA LEU A 30 -4.78 -0.48 -22.17
C LEU A 30 -4.02 0.43 -23.14
N ALA A 31 -2.82 0.91 -22.78
CA ALA A 31 -1.96 1.70 -23.68
C ALA A 31 -1.44 0.90 -24.87
N ARG A 32 -1.50 -0.44 -24.81
CA ARG A 32 -1.18 -1.32 -25.94
C ARG A 32 -2.36 -1.56 -26.88
N ILE A 33 -3.56 -1.17 -26.47
CA ILE A 33 -4.82 -1.36 -27.20
C ILE A 33 -5.32 -0.02 -27.74
N ALA A 34 -4.98 1.09 -27.08
CA ALA A 34 -5.30 2.42 -27.53
C ALA A 34 -4.38 2.87 -28.68
N ASP A 35 -5.00 3.33 -29.77
CA ASP A 35 -4.38 3.93 -30.94
C ASP A 35 -3.81 5.33 -30.65
N ASP A 36 -4.40 6.05 -29.68
CA ASP A 36 -3.97 7.38 -29.27
C ASP A 36 -4.25 7.70 -27.78
N PRO A 37 -3.65 8.78 -27.21
CA PRO A 37 -3.83 9.13 -25.81
C PRO A 37 -5.26 9.50 -25.39
N ALA A 38 -6.09 9.99 -26.31
CA ALA A 38 -7.49 10.32 -26.01
C ALA A 38 -8.34 9.04 -25.94
N GLN A 39 -8.09 8.10 -26.85
CA GLN A 39 -8.70 6.77 -26.81
C GLN A 39 -8.21 5.96 -25.61
N LEU A 40 -6.95 6.14 -25.19
CA LEU A 40 -6.44 5.54 -23.95
C LEU A 40 -7.21 6.07 -22.74
N GLN A 41 -7.49 7.37 -22.70
CA GLN A 41 -8.30 7.96 -21.63
C GLN A 41 -9.73 7.41 -21.66
N GLU A 42 -10.36 7.28 -22.83
CA GLU A 42 -11.70 6.70 -22.97
C GLU A 42 -11.76 5.21 -22.58
N ILE A 43 -10.74 4.42 -22.93
CA ILE A 43 -10.64 3.01 -22.55
C ILE A 43 -10.36 2.88 -21.05
N GLN A 44 -9.54 3.75 -20.47
CA GLN A 44 -9.34 3.84 -19.02
C GLN A 44 -10.64 4.21 -18.32
N ASP A 45 -11.42 5.13 -18.89
CA ASP A 45 -12.74 5.53 -18.38
C ASP A 45 -13.76 4.38 -18.51
N LEU A 46 -13.72 3.58 -19.57
CA LEU A 46 -14.57 2.39 -19.77
C LEU A 46 -14.17 1.21 -18.88
N ASP A 47 -12.88 0.90 -18.73
CA ASP A 47 -12.36 -0.11 -17.79
C ASP A 47 -12.67 0.29 -16.33
N SER A 48 -12.74 1.60 -16.07
CA SER A 48 -13.13 2.12 -14.77
C SER A 48 -14.60 1.84 -14.41
N ILE A 49 -15.48 1.51 -15.37
CA ILE A 49 -16.90 1.18 -15.13
C ILE A 49 -17.04 -0.14 -14.33
N THR A 50 -16.03 -1.02 -14.36
CA THR A 50 -15.99 -2.27 -13.56
C THR A 50 -15.08 -2.19 -12.32
N ASN A 51 -14.58 -0.99 -12.00
CA ASN A 51 -13.52 -0.78 -11.02
C ASN A 51 -14.10 -0.22 -9.70
N ASP A 52 -13.85 -0.85 -8.55
CA ASP A 52 -14.40 -0.45 -7.24
C ASP A 52 -14.16 1.03 -6.90
N ARG A 53 -13.17 1.67 -7.53
CA ARG A 53 -12.92 3.13 -7.51
C ARG A 53 -14.14 3.96 -7.92
N LEU A 54 -14.97 3.51 -8.88
CA LEU A 54 -16.17 4.20 -9.35
C LEU A 54 -17.36 3.99 -8.40
N LEU A 55 -17.41 2.83 -7.70
CA LEU A 55 -18.32 2.63 -6.57
C LEU A 55 -17.97 3.58 -5.42
N ALA A 56 -16.68 3.76 -5.11
CA ALA A 56 -16.22 4.75 -4.13
C ALA A 56 -16.62 6.18 -4.51
N ALA A 57 -16.38 6.56 -5.77
CA ALA A 57 -16.77 7.86 -6.30
C ALA A 57 -18.29 8.06 -6.38
N SER A 58 -19.06 6.97 -6.31
CA SER A 58 -20.53 6.97 -6.23
C SER A 58 -21.06 6.84 -4.80
N GLY A 59 -20.17 6.79 -3.79
CA GLY A 59 -20.54 6.67 -2.37
C GLY A 59 -21.01 5.27 -1.95
N LEU A 60 -20.69 4.24 -2.74
CA LEU A 60 -21.18 2.87 -2.57
C LEU A 60 -20.16 1.93 -1.91
N LEU A 61 -18.94 2.39 -1.61
CA LEU A 61 -18.00 1.59 -0.82
C LEU A 61 -18.22 1.81 0.68
N PRO A 62 -18.33 0.75 1.47
CA PRO A 62 -18.32 0.88 2.93
C PRO A 62 -16.96 1.45 3.38
N GLY A 63 -16.96 2.41 4.31
CA GLY A 63 -15.74 2.82 5.02
C GLY A 63 -14.86 3.92 4.37
N ILE A 64 -15.15 4.38 3.14
CA ILE A 64 -14.53 5.60 2.58
C ILE A 64 -15.56 6.47 1.86
N ASP A 65 -15.66 7.74 2.27
CA ASP A 65 -16.50 8.73 1.61
C ASP A 65 -15.78 9.28 0.37
N ARG A 66 -16.54 9.56 -0.70
CA ARG A 66 -16.05 10.27 -1.89
C ARG A 66 -15.33 11.57 -1.53
N ALA A 67 -15.81 12.28 -0.52
CA ALA A 67 -15.22 13.54 -0.05
C ALA A 67 -13.78 13.38 0.48
N GLU A 68 -13.37 12.16 0.83
CA GLU A 68 -12.03 11.85 1.29
C GLU A 68 -11.04 11.60 0.14
N LEU A 69 -11.54 11.28 -1.06
CA LEU A 69 -10.71 10.97 -2.21
C LEU A 69 -10.02 12.23 -2.75
N VAL A 70 -8.75 12.07 -3.14
CA VAL A 70 -7.98 13.19 -3.70
C VAL A 70 -8.20 13.30 -5.21
N SER A 71 -8.21 14.54 -5.70
CA SER A 71 -8.28 14.87 -7.12
C SER A 71 -7.35 16.04 -7.45
N GLY A 72 -6.93 16.17 -8.71
CA GLY A 72 -6.04 17.25 -9.14
C GLY A 72 -4.58 17.14 -8.65
N VAL A 73 -4.19 15.99 -8.10
CA VAL A 73 -2.80 15.68 -7.70
C VAL A 73 -2.22 14.55 -8.56
N ALA A 74 -0.90 14.58 -8.76
CA ALA A 74 -0.18 13.53 -9.47
C ALA A 74 -0.44 12.15 -8.83
N HIS A 75 -0.65 11.13 -9.66
CA HIS A 75 -0.97 9.77 -9.24
C HIS A 75 -2.16 9.64 -8.26
N SER A 76 -3.14 10.54 -8.34
CA SER A 76 -4.39 10.45 -7.53
C SER A 76 -5.10 9.11 -7.66
N ALA A 77 -5.04 8.46 -8.83
CA ALA A 77 -5.56 7.11 -9.03
C ALA A 77 -4.84 6.08 -8.13
N ILE A 78 -3.51 6.14 -8.05
CA ILE A 78 -2.70 5.26 -7.20
C ILE A 78 -2.97 5.50 -5.71
N ILE A 79 -3.09 6.77 -5.31
CA ILE A 79 -3.43 7.14 -3.93
C ILE A 79 -4.79 6.56 -3.57
N ASN A 80 -5.83 6.91 -4.31
CA ASN A 80 -7.20 6.49 -4.01
C ASN A 80 -7.35 4.97 -4.05
N ALA A 81 -6.69 4.28 -4.98
CA ALA A 81 -6.73 2.82 -5.07
C ALA A 81 -6.24 2.12 -3.79
N ALA A 82 -5.28 2.71 -3.07
CA ALA A 82 -4.80 2.15 -1.80
C ALA A 82 -5.88 2.12 -0.71
N PHE A 83 -6.90 2.96 -0.80
CA PHE A 83 -8.00 3.06 0.16
C PHE A 83 -9.29 2.40 -0.32
N THR A 84 -9.53 2.35 -1.64
CA THR A 84 -10.76 1.80 -2.22
C THR A 84 -10.68 0.31 -2.54
N HIS A 85 -9.48 -0.25 -2.72
CA HIS A 85 -9.29 -1.69 -2.96
C HIS A 85 -8.73 -2.38 -1.73
N ALA A 86 -9.52 -2.37 -0.66
CA ALA A 86 -9.21 -3.12 0.55
C ALA A 86 -9.15 -4.63 0.24
N ASN A 87 -8.20 -5.35 0.85
CA ASN A 87 -8.22 -6.80 0.81
C ASN A 87 -9.46 -7.31 1.57
N PRO A 88 -10.22 -8.30 1.06
CA PRO A 88 -11.39 -8.85 1.75
C PRO A 88 -11.14 -9.44 3.14
N LEU A 89 -9.89 -9.74 3.50
CA LEU A 89 -9.48 -10.16 4.85
C LEU A 89 -8.81 -9.03 5.65
N GLY A 90 -8.78 -7.83 5.09
CA GLY A 90 -8.02 -6.69 5.58
C GLY A 90 -6.51 -6.84 5.33
N SER A 91 -5.75 -5.91 5.89
CA SER A 91 -4.29 -6.02 6.00
C SER A 91 -3.89 -5.78 7.45
N ARG A 92 -2.59 -5.56 7.74
CA ARG A 92 -2.12 -5.46 9.13
C ARG A 92 -2.91 -4.42 9.93
N PHE A 93 -3.07 -3.22 9.41
CA PHE A 93 -3.70 -2.08 10.09
C PHE A 93 -4.95 -1.57 9.36
N ASN A 94 -5.72 -2.45 8.73
CA ASN A 94 -7.05 -2.10 8.24
C ASN A 94 -7.92 -3.36 8.07
N GLY A 95 -9.23 -3.19 8.23
CA GLY A 95 -10.22 -4.23 7.94
C GLY A 95 -10.57 -4.32 6.44
N PRO A 96 -11.62 -5.07 6.10
CA PRO A 96 -12.01 -5.31 4.71
C PRO A 96 -12.77 -4.15 4.06
N ASP A 97 -13.29 -3.21 4.83
CA ASP A 97 -14.13 -2.13 4.30
C ASP A 97 -13.29 -1.02 3.65
N ARG A 98 -12.16 -0.67 4.27
CA ARG A 98 -11.32 0.45 3.85
C ARG A 98 -9.86 0.02 3.81
N GLY A 99 -9.17 0.36 2.73
CA GLY A 99 -7.74 0.18 2.59
C GLY A 99 -6.94 1.22 3.35
N ALA A 100 -5.62 1.18 3.17
CA ALA A 100 -4.71 2.15 3.75
C ALA A 100 -3.45 2.31 2.88
N TRP A 101 -2.80 3.45 3.00
CA TRP A 101 -1.52 3.69 2.33
C TRP A 101 -0.38 3.16 3.20
N TYR A 102 0.13 1.99 2.82
CA TYR A 102 1.35 1.41 3.39
C TYR A 102 2.56 1.85 2.57
N ALA A 103 3.61 2.25 3.27
CA ALA A 103 4.93 2.56 2.73
C ALA A 103 6.03 2.15 3.72
N SER A 104 7.26 2.04 3.23
CA SER A 104 8.45 1.81 4.05
C SER A 104 9.41 3.00 3.99
N PHE A 105 10.35 3.04 4.93
CA PHE A 105 11.36 4.12 4.99
C PHE A 105 12.57 3.82 4.09
N ASP A 106 12.77 2.56 3.73
CA ASP A 106 13.86 2.14 2.85
C ASP A 106 13.39 1.09 1.83
N LEU A 107 14.18 0.94 0.77
CA LEU A 107 13.89 0.05 -0.34
C LEU A 107 13.94 -1.43 0.05
N ALA A 108 14.87 -1.83 0.93
CA ALA A 108 14.99 -3.22 1.34
C ALA A 108 13.74 -3.68 2.09
N THR A 109 13.14 -2.79 2.91
CA THR A 109 11.89 -3.05 3.60
C THR A 109 10.76 -3.22 2.60
N ALA A 110 10.66 -2.33 1.61
CA ALA A 110 9.64 -2.41 0.56
C ALA A 110 9.72 -3.73 -0.21
N GLN A 111 10.93 -4.13 -0.59
CA GLN A 111 11.19 -5.38 -1.30
C GLN A 111 10.88 -6.61 -0.45
N ALA A 112 11.22 -6.60 0.84
CA ALA A 112 10.93 -7.69 1.77
C ALA A 112 9.42 -7.89 1.96
N GLU A 113 8.65 -6.82 2.11
CA GLU A 113 7.18 -6.88 2.23
C GLU A 113 6.53 -7.43 0.95
N VAL A 114 6.95 -6.94 -0.23
CA VAL A 114 6.45 -7.46 -1.52
C VAL A 114 6.81 -8.92 -1.71
N ALA A 115 8.08 -9.29 -1.46
CA ALA A 115 8.55 -10.65 -1.60
C ALA A 115 7.74 -11.59 -0.73
N PHE A 116 7.56 -11.27 0.55
CA PHE A 116 6.77 -12.08 1.48
C PHE A 116 5.33 -12.27 1.00
N HIS A 117 4.61 -11.19 0.74
CA HIS A 117 3.19 -11.27 0.37
C HIS A 117 2.95 -11.97 -0.95
N LYS A 118 3.82 -11.74 -1.94
CA LYS A 118 3.75 -12.42 -3.22
C LYS A 118 4.11 -13.90 -3.09
N THR A 119 5.10 -14.25 -2.28
CA THR A 119 5.44 -15.65 -1.99
C THR A 119 4.27 -16.40 -1.35
N VAL A 120 3.58 -15.81 -0.36
CA VAL A 120 2.39 -16.42 0.24
C VAL A 120 1.32 -16.72 -0.81
N GLN A 121 1.02 -15.77 -1.69
CA GLN A 121 0.07 -15.97 -2.80
C GLN A 121 0.51 -17.10 -3.74
N LEU A 122 1.80 -17.16 -4.10
CA LEU A 122 2.35 -18.19 -4.98
C LEU A 122 2.31 -19.59 -4.34
N ILE A 123 2.52 -19.69 -3.03
CA ILE A 123 2.38 -20.94 -2.26
C ILE A 123 0.92 -21.41 -2.27
N GLU A 124 -0.03 -20.51 -2.02
CA GLU A 124 -1.47 -20.83 -2.00
C GLU A 124 -1.94 -21.44 -3.33
N ILE A 125 -1.46 -20.91 -4.45
CA ILE A 125 -1.77 -21.43 -5.79
C ILE A 125 -0.82 -22.56 -6.25
N LYS A 126 0.10 -23.01 -5.40
CA LYS A 126 1.10 -24.06 -5.69
C LYS A 126 1.97 -23.77 -6.92
N ARG A 127 2.36 -22.50 -7.12
CA ARG A 127 3.16 -22.04 -8.26
C ARG A 127 4.26 -21.07 -7.82
N LEU A 128 5.36 -21.59 -7.29
CA LEU A 128 6.57 -20.81 -6.94
C LEU A 128 7.43 -20.42 -8.17
N VAL A 129 6.81 -20.22 -9.33
CA VAL A 129 7.50 -19.75 -10.54
C VAL A 129 6.70 -18.60 -11.12
N ASP A 130 7.29 -17.40 -11.04
CA ASP A 130 6.69 -16.16 -11.51
C ASP A 130 7.79 -15.15 -11.87
N ASP A 131 7.46 -14.22 -12.78
CA ASP A 131 8.33 -13.11 -13.18
C ASP A 131 7.45 -11.86 -13.34
N VAL A 132 7.59 -10.94 -12.39
CA VAL A 132 6.72 -9.78 -12.27
C VAL A 132 7.53 -8.53 -11.92
N THR A 133 7.13 -7.40 -12.47
CA THR A 133 7.72 -6.11 -12.17
C THR A 133 6.85 -5.33 -11.19
N TYR A 134 7.51 -4.56 -10.32
CA TYR A 134 6.91 -3.66 -9.36
C TYR A 134 7.51 -2.26 -9.56
N ASP A 135 6.64 -1.27 -9.70
CA ASP A 135 7.02 0.13 -9.75
C ASP A 135 7.13 0.69 -8.32
N VAL A 136 8.19 1.44 -8.07
CA VAL A 136 8.37 2.18 -6.82
C VAL A 136 7.65 3.53 -6.94
N TYR A 137 6.75 3.79 -6.00
CA TYR A 137 6.16 5.09 -5.78
C TYR A 137 6.72 5.69 -4.50
N LEU A 138 7.32 6.87 -4.61
CA LEU A 138 7.72 7.70 -3.49
C LEU A 138 6.52 8.51 -3.00
N SER A 139 6.42 8.75 -1.69
CA SER A 139 5.48 9.67 -1.09
C SER A 139 6.09 10.40 0.10
N ASP A 140 5.69 11.65 0.31
CA ASP A 140 6.06 12.44 1.48
C ASP A 140 4.97 12.29 2.54
N LEU A 141 5.32 11.75 3.70
CA LEU A 141 4.39 11.53 4.81
C LEU A 141 4.81 12.38 6.02
N ALA A 142 3.88 13.20 6.50
CA ALA A 142 4.13 14.07 7.64
C ALA A 142 2.90 14.21 8.52
N GLY A 143 3.12 14.33 9.83
CA GLY A 143 2.05 14.47 10.82
C GLY A 143 2.37 13.73 12.12
N GLU A 144 1.35 13.62 12.97
CA GLU A 144 1.40 12.92 14.24
C GLU A 144 0.93 11.48 14.06
N TYR A 145 1.85 10.52 14.22
CA TYR A 145 1.59 9.09 14.04
C TYR A 145 1.69 8.36 15.36
N HIS A 146 0.81 7.38 15.59
CA HIS A 146 1.02 6.44 16.69
C HIS A 146 2.26 5.59 16.43
N ASP A 147 3.13 5.47 17.41
CA ASP A 147 4.45 4.85 17.27
C ASP A 147 4.51 3.49 17.98
N LEU A 148 4.81 2.45 17.21
CA LEU A 148 4.96 1.08 17.71
C LEU A 148 6.42 0.59 17.73
N ARG A 149 7.40 1.42 17.36
CA ARG A 149 8.80 0.98 17.19
C ARG A 149 9.46 0.50 18.48
N ASP A 150 9.14 1.16 19.59
CA ASP A 150 9.72 0.86 20.91
C ASP A 150 8.62 0.67 21.98
N ASP A 151 7.42 0.25 21.58
CA ASP A 151 6.30 0.06 22.51
C ASP A 151 5.94 -1.42 22.74
N PRO A 152 6.48 -2.06 23.80
CA PRO A 152 6.19 -3.47 24.10
C PRO A 152 4.73 -3.72 24.48
N LYS A 153 3.95 -2.69 24.88
CA LYS A 153 2.52 -2.85 25.20
C LYS A 153 1.72 -3.27 23.96
N PHE A 154 2.22 -2.96 22.76
CA PHE A 154 1.58 -3.24 21.48
C PHE A 154 2.32 -4.29 20.64
N ALA A 155 3.25 -5.06 21.23
CA ALA A 155 4.00 -6.09 20.52
C ALA A 155 3.11 -7.11 19.79
N THR A 156 1.92 -7.41 20.31
CA THR A 156 0.93 -8.29 19.66
C THR A 156 0.39 -7.72 18.34
N CYS A 157 0.43 -6.41 18.13
CA CYS A 157 0.09 -5.79 16.83
C CYS A 157 1.17 -6.05 15.76
N LEU A 158 2.34 -6.53 16.17
CA LEU A 158 3.47 -6.87 15.31
C LEU A 158 3.65 -8.38 15.18
N ASP A 159 2.62 -9.17 15.49
CA ASP A 159 2.63 -10.61 15.23
C ASP A 159 2.86 -10.86 13.71
N PRO A 160 3.88 -11.64 13.31
CA PRO A 160 4.17 -11.91 11.91
C PRO A 160 3.12 -12.81 11.23
N GLN A 161 2.31 -13.53 12.00
CA GLN A 161 1.33 -14.54 11.54
C GLN A 161 -0.13 -14.12 11.75
N SER A 162 -0.40 -13.08 12.55
CA SER A 162 -1.76 -12.65 12.88
C SER A 162 -1.94 -11.14 12.80
N TYR A 163 -3.01 -10.70 12.15
CA TYR A 163 -3.38 -9.28 12.05
C TYR A 163 -4.54 -8.90 12.98
N VAL A 164 -5.04 -9.80 13.82
CA VAL A 164 -6.23 -9.55 14.65
C VAL A 164 -6.03 -8.37 15.61
N ALA A 165 -4.90 -8.35 16.34
CA ALA A 165 -4.61 -7.30 17.29
C ALA A 165 -4.38 -5.94 16.61
N SER A 166 -3.65 -5.94 15.50
CA SER A 166 -3.34 -4.74 14.73
C SER A 166 -4.56 -4.15 14.00
N GLN A 167 -5.45 -4.99 13.48
CA GLN A 167 -6.73 -4.55 12.92
C GLN A 167 -7.65 -3.96 14.00
N THR A 168 -7.68 -4.57 15.19
CA THR A 168 -8.43 -4.04 16.34
C THR A 168 -7.90 -2.67 16.77
N LEU A 169 -6.58 -2.49 16.81
CA LEU A 169 -5.95 -1.21 17.09
C LEU A 169 -6.31 -0.18 16.00
N ALA A 170 -6.15 -0.53 14.73
CA ALA A 170 -6.46 0.38 13.61
C ALA A 170 -7.92 0.86 13.62
N ALA A 171 -8.87 -0.04 13.93
CA ALA A 171 -10.28 0.33 14.06
C ALA A 171 -10.50 1.39 15.17
N ARG A 172 -9.81 1.28 16.30
CA ARG A 172 -9.86 2.29 17.37
C ARG A 172 -9.20 3.60 16.95
N LEU A 173 -8.08 3.53 16.22
CA LEU A 173 -7.36 4.71 15.75
C LEU A 173 -8.15 5.51 14.71
N LEU A 174 -8.91 4.83 13.86
CA LEU A 174 -9.86 5.46 12.94
C LEU A 174 -10.97 6.22 13.70
N GLN A 175 -11.49 5.67 14.81
CA GLN A 175 -12.53 6.32 15.63
C GLN A 175 -12.04 7.64 16.26
N VAL A 176 -10.75 7.75 16.56
CA VAL A 176 -10.13 8.97 17.09
C VAL A 176 -9.48 9.83 15.99
N GLN A 177 -9.79 9.56 14.72
CA GLN A 177 -9.30 10.30 13.56
C GLN A 177 -7.76 10.40 13.47
N SER A 178 -7.05 9.37 13.93
CA SER A 178 -5.59 9.33 13.81
C SER A 178 -5.16 9.34 12.35
N VAL A 179 -4.03 9.97 12.06
CA VAL A 179 -3.44 9.99 10.71
C VAL A 179 -2.95 8.60 10.29
N GLY A 180 -2.38 7.84 11.23
CA GLY A 180 -1.72 6.59 10.91
C GLY A 180 -0.85 6.02 12.04
N ILE A 181 -0.04 5.03 11.66
CA ILE A 181 0.89 4.33 12.57
C ILE A 181 2.27 4.23 11.91
N VAL A 182 3.34 4.48 12.67
CA VAL A 182 4.71 4.09 12.33
C VAL A 182 5.11 2.86 13.16
N TYR A 183 5.71 1.87 12.52
CA TYR A 183 5.93 0.56 13.15
C TYR A 183 7.14 -0.16 12.54
N PRO A 184 7.79 -1.06 13.29
CA PRO A 184 8.92 -1.82 12.76
C PRO A 184 8.43 -2.87 11.77
N SER A 185 9.18 -3.09 10.69
CA SER A 185 8.88 -4.17 9.77
C SER A 185 9.09 -5.51 10.46
N VAL A 186 8.15 -6.43 10.26
CA VAL A 186 8.28 -7.83 10.71
C VAL A 186 8.94 -8.71 9.63
N ARG A 187 9.32 -8.11 8.49
CA ARG A 187 9.94 -8.79 7.33
C ARG A 187 11.40 -8.44 7.18
N GLN A 188 11.78 -7.19 7.49
CA GLN A 188 13.19 -6.79 7.64
C GLN A 188 13.45 -6.47 9.12
N VAL A 189 14.05 -7.43 9.83
CA VAL A 189 14.39 -7.31 11.24
C VAL A 189 15.92 -7.25 11.38
N PRO A 190 16.48 -6.37 12.24
CA PRO A 190 15.80 -5.42 13.13
C PRO A 190 15.55 -4.04 12.52
N ASP A 191 16.09 -3.75 11.33
CA ASP A 191 16.28 -2.36 10.89
C ASP A 191 15.09 -1.76 10.11
N GLY A 192 14.14 -2.57 9.65
CA GLY A 192 13.09 -2.11 8.76
C GLY A 192 12.04 -1.26 9.48
N THR A 193 11.63 -0.16 8.86
CA THR A 193 10.55 0.70 9.36
C THR A 193 9.47 0.86 8.30
N CYS A 194 8.22 0.65 8.72
CA CYS A 194 7.03 0.83 7.92
C CYS A 194 6.15 1.93 8.51
N ILE A 195 5.32 2.51 7.65
CA ILE A 195 4.34 3.51 8.02
C ILE A 195 3.04 3.24 7.26
N VAL A 196 1.92 3.41 7.94
CA VAL A 196 0.58 3.29 7.35
C VAL A 196 -0.18 4.58 7.59
N CYS A 197 -0.82 5.11 6.54
CA CYS A 197 -1.71 6.26 6.63
C CYS A 197 -3.15 5.82 6.37
N PHE A 198 -4.07 6.35 7.14
CA PHE A 198 -5.49 6.02 7.06
C PHE A 198 -6.28 6.92 6.12
N TRP A 199 -5.73 8.07 5.71
CA TRP A 199 -6.45 9.08 4.92
C TRP A 199 -5.72 9.43 3.62
N PRO A 200 -6.44 9.53 2.48
CA PRO A 200 -5.85 9.88 1.19
C PRO A 200 -5.11 11.22 1.20
N HIS A 201 -5.67 12.23 1.86
CA HIS A 201 -5.07 13.57 1.92
C HIS A 201 -3.74 13.64 2.69
N ALA A 202 -3.41 12.61 3.49
CA ALA A 202 -2.13 12.52 4.19
C ALA A 202 -0.98 12.07 3.27
N VAL A 203 -1.30 11.55 2.07
CA VAL A 203 -0.31 11.06 1.11
C VAL A 203 0.13 12.21 0.22
N GLY A 204 1.28 12.80 0.55
CA GLY A 204 1.83 13.95 -0.17
C GLY A 204 2.73 13.56 -1.34
N HIS A 205 2.69 14.38 -2.39
CA HIS A 205 3.73 14.47 -3.42
C HIS A 205 4.16 13.09 -3.97
N VAL A 206 3.21 12.31 -4.49
CA VAL A 206 3.52 10.98 -5.03
C VAL A 206 4.34 11.10 -6.33
N ARG A 207 5.35 10.25 -6.48
CA ARG A 207 6.25 10.22 -7.66
C ARG A 207 6.63 8.78 -8.02
N LYS A 208 6.54 8.39 -9.28
CA LYS A 208 7.13 7.13 -9.76
C LYS A 208 8.66 7.24 -9.80
N ARG A 209 9.37 6.19 -9.40
CA ARG A 209 10.83 6.07 -9.41
C ARG A 209 11.25 4.87 -10.28
N GLU A 210 12.14 3.99 -9.80
CA GLU A 210 12.56 2.82 -10.56
C GLU A 210 11.52 1.69 -10.54
N THR A 211 11.65 0.77 -11.50
CA THR A 211 10.92 -0.49 -11.55
C THR A 211 11.86 -1.63 -11.18
N TYR A 212 11.41 -2.55 -10.33
CA TYR A 212 12.16 -3.75 -9.96
C TYR A 212 11.45 -5.00 -10.46
N ARG A 213 12.22 -5.92 -11.01
CA ARG A 213 11.77 -7.25 -11.41
C ARG A 213 12.04 -8.24 -10.29
N PHE A 214 11.00 -8.94 -9.87
CA PHE A 214 11.04 -10.04 -8.92
C PHE A 214 10.82 -11.35 -9.68
N ARG A 215 11.74 -12.30 -9.51
CA ARG A 215 11.68 -13.61 -10.16
C ARG A 215 11.72 -14.73 -9.13
N TRP A 216 10.69 -15.56 -9.14
CA TRP A 216 10.64 -16.82 -8.41
C TRP A 216 10.98 -17.97 -9.37
N SER A 217 11.90 -18.84 -8.97
CA SER A 217 12.37 -19.98 -9.78
C SER A 217 12.27 -21.30 -9.01
N GLY A 218 11.14 -21.52 -8.34
CA GLY A 218 10.85 -22.71 -7.53
C GLY A 218 11.20 -22.57 -6.04
N THR A 219 11.67 -21.40 -5.61
CA THR A 219 12.03 -21.09 -4.22
C THR A 219 11.14 -19.99 -3.66
N GLU A 220 11.01 -19.91 -2.33
CA GLU A 220 10.23 -18.87 -1.64
C GLU A 220 10.89 -17.48 -1.69
N THR A 221 12.21 -17.44 -1.84
CA THR A 221 12.96 -16.19 -1.98
C THR A 221 13.12 -15.84 -3.46
N PRO A 222 12.60 -14.68 -3.92
CA PRO A 222 12.81 -14.21 -5.28
C PRO A 222 14.21 -13.64 -5.46
N THR A 223 14.69 -13.66 -6.71
CA THR A 223 15.75 -12.75 -7.14
C THR A 223 15.14 -11.40 -7.49
N VAL A 224 15.70 -10.32 -6.95
CA VAL A 224 15.23 -8.95 -7.22
C VAL A 224 16.31 -8.20 -8.02
N THR A 225 15.90 -7.60 -9.14
CA THR A 225 16.81 -6.85 -10.03
C THR A 225 16.15 -5.55 -10.47
N LEU A 226 16.97 -4.52 -10.70
CA LEU A 226 16.50 -3.28 -11.32
C LEU A 226 16.10 -3.56 -12.78
N ASP A 227 14.88 -3.19 -13.18
CA ASP A 227 14.41 -3.36 -14.55
C ASP A 227 14.88 -2.16 -15.38
N ALA A 228 15.87 -2.38 -16.25
CA ALA A 228 16.54 -1.33 -17.02
C ALA A 228 15.69 -0.71 -18.15
N LYS A 229 14.36 -0.93 -18.17
CA LYS A 229 13.47 -0.49 -19.24
C LYS A 229 13.00 0.96 -19.16
N MET A 230 13.52 1.75 -18.23
CA MET A 230 13.25 3.19 -18.11
C MET A 230 14.52 3.99 -18.45
N ALA A 231 14.87 4.01 -19.74
CA ALA A 231 15.79 4.97 -20.35
C ALA A 231 15.15 5.51 -21.62
#